data_AF-A0A920AVK9-F1
#
_entry.id   AF-A0A920AVK9-F1
#
_cell.length_a   1.000
_cell.length_b   1.000
_cell.length_c   1.000
_cell.angle_alpha   90.00
_cell.angle_beta   90.00
_cell.angle_gamma   90.00
#
_symmetry.space_group_name_H-M   'P 1'
#
loop_
_entity.id
_entity.type
_entity.pdbx_description
1 polymer ?
#
loop_
_entity_poly.entity_id
_entity_poly.type
_entity_poly.pdbx_seq_one_letter_code
_entity_poly.pdbx_strand_id
1 'polypeptide(L)'
;MAALTSRSGKIAGFSFLAGLIIGCFIHTIFLAFGLNELLIRYDIFFEIIKYTGVFYLLYLSYETYKSEISNFHPEKNKDEIQNNFKKGVLMNLLNPKVFLFFTLFFPNFIYSETISFKFQILSLGLIFIVVTFIVFD
;
A
#
# COMPACT_ATOMS: atom_id res chain seq x y z
N MET A 1 -12.45 -3.31 -1.29
CA MET A 1 -13.44 -3.36 -0.20
C MET A 1 -14.88 -3.26 -0.69
N ALA A 2 -15.31 -2.18 -1.36
CA ALA A 2 -16.71 -1.99 -1.81
C ALA A 2 -17.30 -3.21 -2.57
N ALA A 3 -16.53 -3.79 -3.50
CA ALA A 3 -16.94 -5.00 -4.23
C ALA A 3 -17.07 -6.25 -3.33
N LEU A 4 -16.21 -6.40 -2.31
CA LEU A 4 -16.24 -7.52 -1.35
C LEU A 4 -17.40 -7.35 -0.36
N THR A 5 -17.64 -6.12 0.13
CA THR A 5 -18.78 -5.81 1.00
C THR A 5 -20.10 -6.09 0.30
N SER A 6 -20.22 -5.71 -0.98
CA SER A 6 -21.40 -5.96 -1.81
C SER A 6 -21.65 -7.45 -2.08
N ARG A 7 -20.60 -8.26 -2.22
CA ARG A 7 -20.72 -9.70 -2.59
C ARG A 7 -20.76 -10.65 -1.40
N SER A 8 -20.02 -10.34 -0.34
CA SER A 8 -19.72 -11.27 0.77
C SER A 8 -20.06 -10.68 2.14
N GLY A 9 -20.67 -9.50 2.19
CA GLY A 9 -21.14 -8.84 3.41
C GLY A 9 -20.09 -7.98 4.09
N LYS A 10 -20.54 -7.16 5.05
CA LYS A 10 -19.71 -6.19 5.78
C LYS A 10 -18.53 -6.82 6.51
N ILE A 11 -18.73 -7.99 7.14
CA ILE A 11 -17.68 -8.70 7.90
C ILE A 11 -16.50 -9.07 6.99
N ALA A 12 -16.77 -9.53 5.76
CA ALA A 12 -15.73 -9.84 4.78
C ALA A 12 -14.97 -8.58 4.33
N GLY A 13 -15.68 -7.46 4.15
CA GLY A 13 -15.11 -6.15 3.85
C GLY A 13 -14.16 -5.66 4.95
N PHE A 14 -14.61 -5.68 6.21
CA PHE A 14 -13.79 -5.29 7.37
C PHE A 14 -12.58 -6.20 7.59
N SER A 15 -12.75 -7.53 7.44
CA SER A 15 -11.63 -8.48 7.54
C SER A 15 -10.55 -8.17 6.49
N PHE A 16 -10.96 -7.88 5.26
CA PHE A 16 -10.04 -7.46 4.20
C PHE A 16 -9.37 -6.11 4.50
N LEU A 17 -10.12 -5.11 4.99
CA LEU A 17 -9.59 -3.80 5.38
C LEU A 17 -8.53 -3.91 6.48
N ALA A 18 -8.80 -4.70 7.51
CA ALA A 18 -7.83 -4.98 8.58
C ALA A 18 -6.54 -5.58 8.00
N GLY A 19 -6.64 -6.44 6.99
CA GLY A 19 -5.49 -6.97 6.28
C GLY A 19 -4.70 -5.89 5.53
N LEU A 20 -5.39 -4.98 4.84
CA LEU A 20 -4.74 -3.84 4.19
C LEU A 20 -4.02 -2.94 5.19
N ILE A 21 -4.64 -2.65 6.34
CA ILE A 21 -4.06 -1.83 7.41
C ILE A 21 -2.76 -2.45 7.94
N ILE A 22 -2.76 -3.76 8.18
CA ILE A 22 -1.54 -4.47 8.59
C ILE A 22 -0.45 -4.39 7.52
N GLY A 23 -0.79 -4.48 6.24
CA GLY A 23 0.16 -4.25 5.15
C GLY A 23 0.78 -2.85 5.20
N CYS A 24 -0.04 -1.80 5.34
CA CYS A 24 0.42 -0.42 5.48
C CYS A 24 1.32 -0.23 6.71
N PHE A 25 0.98 -0.87 7.82
CA PHE A 25 1.79 -0.83 9.04
C PHE A 25 3.16 -1.47 8.84
N ILE A 26 3.23 -2.63 8.18
CA ILE A 26 4.49 -3.31 7.85
C ILE A 26 5.33 -2.43 6.92
N HIS A 27 4.75 -1.81 5.88
CA HIS A 27 5.47 -0.87 5.01
C HIS A 27 6.04 0.33 5.79
N THR A 28 5.26 0.88 6.73
CA THR A 28 5.69 1.99 7.59
C THR A 28 6.90 1.59 8.44
N ILE A 29 6.85 0.43 9.09
CA ILE A 29 7.97 -0.11 9.87
C ILE A 29 9.18 -0.36 8.98
N PHE A 30 8.98 -0.99 7.82
CA PHE A 30 10.05 -1.31 6.89
C PHE A 30 10.74 -0.03 6.39
N LEU A 31 9.99 1.04 6.15
CA LEU A 31 10.54 2.33 5.78
C LEU A 31 11.30 2.99 6.93
N ALA A 32 10.70 3.04 8.12
CA ALA A 32 11.28 3.70 9.30
C ALA A 32 12.58 3.03 9.78
N PHE A 33 12.66 1.70 9.72
CA PHE A 33 13.77 0.94 10.33
C PHE A 33 14.68 0.21 9.33
N GLY A 34 14.19 -0.17 8.16
CA GLY A 34 14.95 -0.98 7.20
C GLY A 34 15.49 -0.17 6.03
N LEU A 35 14.58 0.40 5.22
CA LEU A 35 14.94 1.09 3.98
C LEU A 35 15.74 2.36 4.23
N ASN A 36 15.43 3.15 5.27
CA ASN A 36 16.12 4.41 5.52
C ASN A 36 17.65 4.24 5.63
N GLU A 37 18.11 3.22 6.34
CA GLU A 37 19.55 2.95 6.49
C GLU A 37 20.22 2.56 5.17
N LEU A 38 19.50 1.84 4.30
CA LEU A 38 19.98 1.48 2.95
C LEU A 38 20.05 2.71 2.03
N LEU A 39 19.04 3.58 2.10
CA LEU A 39 18.96 4.78 1.27
C LEU A 39 20.03 5.81 1.66
N ILE A 40 20.30 5.99 2.97
CA ILE A 40 21.36 6.87 3.46
C ILE A 40 22.76 6.34 3.08
N ARG A 41 22.93 5.01 3.06
CA ARG A 41 24.23 4.39 2.78
C ARG A 41 24.56 4.33 1.28
N TYR A 42 23.55 4.19 0.42
CA TYR A 42 23.75 3.97 -1.00
C TYR A 42 22.76 4.79 -1.85
N ASP A 43 23.20 5.98 -2.28
CA ASP A 43 22.40 6.89 -3.12
C ASP A 43 21.83 6.20 -4.38
N ILE A 44 22.58 5.25 -4.96
CA ILE A 44 22.18 4.51 -6.16
C ILE A 44 20.93 3.64 -5.95
N PHE A 45 20.69 3.14 -4.73
CA PHE A 45 19.48 2.36 -4.44
C PHE A 45 18.23 3.23 -4.54
N PHE A 46 18.29 4.46 -4.02
CA PHE A 46 17.18 5.40 -4.11
C PHE A 46 16.90 5.74 -5.58
N GLU A 47 17.93 5.99 -6.38
CA GLU A 47 17.76 6.28 -7.81
C GLU A 47 17.13 5.12 -8.59
N ILE A 48 17.60 3.88 -8.36
CA ILE A 48 17.03 2.69 -8.99
C ILE A 48 15.55 2.55 -8.65
N ILE A 49 15.18 2.67 -7.38
CA ILE A 49 13.78 2.58 -6.93
C ILE A 49 12.96 3.71 -7.56
N LYS A 50 13.48 4.93 -7.59
CA LYS A 50 12.83 6.11 -8.18
C LYS A 50 12.50 5.88 -9.66
N TYR A 51 13.49 5.52 -10.48
CA TYR A 51 13.28 5.31 -11.91
C TYR A 51 12.43 4.08 -12.20
N THR A 52 12.61 2.99 -11.44
CA THR A 52 11.74 1.80 -11.53
C THR A 52 10.29 2.18 -11.24
N GLY A 53 10.06 3.02 -10.23
CA GLY A 53 8.74 3.51 -9.88
C GLY A 53 8.09 4.34 -10.99
N VAL A 54 8.86 5.22 -11.64
CA VAL A 54 8.39 5.98 -12.80
C VAL A 54 7.94 5.05 -13.93
N PHE A 55 8.80 4.10 -14.33
CA PHE A 55 8.46 3.16 -15.40
C PHE A 55 7.27 2.26 -15.04
N TYR A 56 7.19 1.80 -13.79
CA TYR A 56 6.08 0.99 -13.31
C TYR A 56 4.75 1.74 -13.32
N LEU A 57 4.74 3.01 -12.90
CA LEU A 57 3.53 3.84 -12.95
C LEU A 57 3.11 4.13 -14.39
N LEU A 58 4.06 4.42 -15.29
CA LEU A 58 3.77 4.59 -16.73
C LEU A 58 3.19 3.30 -17.33
N TYR A 59 3.75 2.14 -16.96
CA TYR A 59 3.22 0.84 -17.35
C TYR A 59 1.77 0.66 -16.87
N LEU A 60 1.47 0.90 -15.60
CA LEU A 60 0.11 0.82 -15.06
C LEU A 60 -0.86 1.80 -15.74
N SER A 61 -0.41 3.03 -16.02
CA SER A 61 -1.19 4.02 -16.77
C SER A 61 -1.52 3.53 -18.18
N TYR A 62 -0.54 2.95 -18.88
CA TYR A 62 -0.75 2.36 -20.20
C TYR A 62 -1.69 1.15 -20.16
N GLU A 63 -1.54 0.27 -19.17
CA GLU A 63 -2.42 -0.89 -18.96
C GLU A 63 -3.88 -0.44 -18.72
N THR A 64 -4.07 0.56 -17.87
CA THR A 64 -5.40 1.15 -17.58
C THR A 64 -6.00 1.85 -18.80
N TYR A 65 -5.18 2.48 -19.65
CA TYR A 65 -5.63 3.10 -20.89
C TYR A 65 -6.06 2.05 -21.94
N LYS A 66 -5.35 0.93 -22.02
CA LYS A 66 -5.62 -0.15 -22.97
C LYS A 66 -6.76 -1.08 -22.52
N SER A 67 -7.05 -1.13 -21.22
CA SER A 67 -8.13 -1.96 -20.72
C SER A 67 -9.48 -1.43 -21.20
N GLU A 68 -10.16 -2.21 -22.06
CA GLU A 68 -11.61 -2.06 -22.22
C GLU A 68 -12.26 -2.28 -20.85
N ILE A 69 -13.35 -1.57 -20.56
CA ILE A 69 -14.20 -1.86 -19.40
C ILE A 69 -14.84 -3.23 -19.66
N SER A 70 -14.07 -4.29 -19.45
CA SER A 70 -14.61 -5.63 -19.35
C SER A 70 -15.62 -5.58 -18.23
N ASN A 71 -16.87 -5.90 -18.55
CA ASN A 71 -17.92 -6.10 -17.55
C ASN A 71 -17.34 -7.09 -16.55
N PHE A 72 -16.93 -6.56 -15.39
CA PHE A 72 -16.25 -7.31 -14.35
C PHE A 72 -17.28 -8.25 -13.76
N HIS A 73 -17.52 -9.38 -14.44
CA HIS A 73 -18.41 -10.43 -14.00
C HIS A 73 -17.67 -11.14 -12.89
N PRO A 74 -18.08 -10.94 -11.64
CA PRO A 74 -17.44 -11.68 -10.60
C PRO A 74 -17.98 -13.08 -10.64
N GLU A 75 -17.11 -14.01 -11.02
CA GLU A 75 -17.36 -15.39 -10.67
C GLU A 75 -17.62 -15.44 -9.17
N LYS A 76 -18.81 -15.93 -8.81
CA LYS A 76 -19.13 -16.37 -7.46
C LYS A 76 -18.29 -17.60 -7.17
N ASN A 77 -16.97 -17.44 -7.01
CA ASN A 77 -16.16 -18.45 -6.37
C ASN A 77 -16.59 -18.48 -4.90
N LYS A 78 -17.44 -19.47 -4.59
CA LYS A 78 -17.80 -19.86 -3.22
C LYS A 78 -16.59 -20.40 -2.47
N ASP A 79 -15.53 -20.75 -3.19
CA ASP A 79 -14.27 -21.20 -2.64
C ASP A 79 -13.41 -19.99 -2.21
N GLU A 80 -12.97 -20.03 -0.95
CA GLU A 80 -12.12 -19.04 -0.26
C GLU A 80 -12.79 -17.81 0.38
N ILE A 81 -13.83 -18.03 1.20
CA ILE A 81 -14.16 -17.15 2.32
C ILE A 81 -13.04 -17.16 3.40
N GLN A 82 -12.10 -18.11 3.34
CA GLN A 82 -11.38 -18.54 4.53
C GLN A 82 -10.25 -17.64 5.04
N ASN A 83 -9.82 -16.57 4.35
CA ASN A 83 -9.08 -15.50 5.04
C ASN A 83 -9.02 -14.18 4.24
N ASN A 84 -10.14 -13.44 4.20
CA ASN A 84 -10.18 -12.09 3.60
C ASN A 84 -9.08 -11.17 4.16
N PHE A 85 -8.75 -11.32 5.44
CA PHE A 85 -7.61 -10.65 6.06
C PHE A 85 -6.27 -11.01 5.39
N LYS A 86 -5.93 -12.29 5.24
CA LYS A 86 -4.69 -12.71 4.55
C LYS A 86 -4.64 -12.22 3.11
N LYS A 87 -5.78 -12.24 2.40
CA LYS A 87 -5.90 -11.66 1.06
C LYS A 87 -5.57 -10.17 1.08
N GLY A 88 -6.13 -9.42 2.03
CA GLY A 88 -5.82 -8.00 2.23
C GLY A 88 -4.33 -7.74 2.51
N VAL A 89 -3.74 -8.50 3.44
CA VAL A 89 -2.31 -8.38 3.78
C VAL A 89 -1.42 -8.64 2.56
N LEU A 90 -1.59 -9.79 1.90
CA LEU A 90 -0.75 -10.17 0.75
C LEU A 90 -0.96 -9.22 -0.42
N MET A 91 -2.21 -8.82 -0.69
CA MET A 91 -2.50 -7.87 -1.75
C MET A 91 -1.85 -6.51 -1.50
N ASN A 92 -1.78 -6.05 -0.25
CA ASN A 92 -1.12 -4.79 0.08
C ASN A 92 0.41 -4.93 -0.02
N LEU A 93 0.99 -5.94 0.64
CA LEU A 93 2.44 -6.14 0.71
C LEU A 93 3.09 -6.41 -0.64
N LEU A 94 2.40 -7.14 -1.52
CA LEU A 94 2.88 -7.45 -2.86
C LEU A 94 2.59 -6.33 -3.87
N ASN A 95 1.88 -5.27 -3.47
CA ASN A 95 1.55 -4.17 -4.37
C ASN A 95 2.77 -3.26 -4.58
N PRO A 96 3.41 -3.27 -5.77
CA PRO A 96 4.58 -2.45 -6.01
C PRO A 96 4.24 -0.96 -5.92
N LYS A 97 3.01 -0.58 -6.27
CA LYS A 97 2.53 0.81 -6.19
C LYS A 97 2.53 1.32 -4.75
N VAL A 98 2.06 0.50 -3.80
CA VAL A 98 2.01 0.88 -2.38
C VAL A 98 3.42 1.00 -1.84
N PHE A 99 4.27 0.01 -2.11
CA PHE A 99 5.68 0.05 -1.72
C PHE A 99 6.38 1.33 -2.23
N LEU A 100 6.27 1.61 -3.54
CA LEU A 100 6.87 2.78 -4.16
C LEU A 100 6.33 4.09 -3.60
N PHE A 101 5.04 4.16 -3.29
CA PHE A 101 4.45 5.34 -2.64
C PHE A 101 5.08 5.58 -1.27
N PHE A 102 5.19 4.55 -0.42
CA PHE A 102 5.84 4.71 0.88
C PHE A 102 7.31 5.10 0.72
N THR A 103 8.09 4.41 -0.12
CA THR A 103 9.52 4.67 -0.25
C THR A 103 9.85 6.02 -0.88
N LEU A 104 9.08 6.45 -1.89
CA LEU A 104 9.38 7.66 -2.66
C LEU A 104 8.63 8.89 -2.16
N PHE A 105 7.39 8.77 -1.68
CA PHE A 105 6.62 9.93 -1.22
C PHE A 105 6.84 10.25 0.25
N PHE A 106 6.82 9.27 1.17
CA PHE A 106 6.85 9.58 2.61
C PHE A 106 8.09 10.37 3.08
N PRO A 107 9.31 10.05 2.64
CA PRO A 107 10.48 10.82 3.04
C PRO A 107 10.41 12.30 2.63
N ASN A 108 9.66 12.64 1.57
CA ASN A 108 9.48 14.01 1.13
C ASN A 108 8.53 14.84 2.02
N PHE A 109 7.86 14.21 2.98
CA PHE A 109 6.96 14.89 3.93
C PHE A 109 7.59 15.04 5.33
N ILE A 110 8.89 14.82 5.45
CA ILE A 110 9.65 15.13 6.67
C ILE A 110 9.66 16.65 6.86
N TYR A 111 9.24 17.10 8.03
CA TYR A 111 8.95 18.51 8.30
C TYR A 111 9.89 19.13 9.33
N SER A 112 10.79 18.35 9.91
CA SER A 112 11.74 18.82 10.91
C SER A 112 13.07 18.08 10.80
N GLU A 113 14.17 18.83 10.88
CA GLU A 113 15.53 18.26 10.95
C GLU A 113 15.92 17.84 12.37
N THR A 114 15.24 18.38 13.40
CA THR A 114 15.55 18.11 14.82
C THR A 114 14.81 16.91 15.38
N ILE A 115 13.66 16.55 14.79
CA ILE A 115 12.88 15.38 15.18
C ILE A 115 13.41 14.15 14.45
N SER A 116 13.53 13.02 15.15
CA SER A 116 13.97 11.75 14.56
C SER A 116 13.14 11.36 13.32
N PHE A 117 13.83 11.04 12.22
CA PHE A 117 13.26 10.50 10.99
C PHE A 117 12.24 9.38 11.28
N LYS A 118 12.61 8.44 12.15
CA LYS A 118 11.78 7.27 12.49
C LYS A 118 10.45 7.68 13.09
N PHE A 119 10.49 8.67 13.99
CA PHE A 119 9.28 9.18 14.63
C PHE A 119 8.36 9.87 13.63
N GLN A 120 8.91 10.69 12.73
CA GLN A 120 8.13 11.36 11.69
C GLN A 120 7.47 10.36 10.73
N ILE A 121 8.20 9.35 10.26
CA ILE A 121 7.65 8.30 9.39
C ILE A 121 6.56 7.49 10.10
N LEU A 122 6.76 7.10 11.36
CA LEU A 122 5.74 6.38 12.12
C LEU A 122 4.48 7.24 12.33
N SER A 123 4.63 8.54 12.61
CA SER A 123 3.52 9.48 12.72
C SER A 123 2.75 9.61 11.40
N LEU A 124 3.44 9.78 10.28
CA LEU A 124 2.82 9.82 8.95
C LEU A 124 2.11 8.52 8.60
N GLY A 125 2.73 7.37 8.89
CA GLY A 125 2.10 6.06 8.66
C GLY A 125 0.84 5.87 9.50
N LEU A 126 0.85 6.33 10.76
CA LEU A 126 -0.34 6.32 11.61
C LEU A 126 -1.46 7.19 11.03
N ILE A 127 -1.14 8.42 10.62
CA ILE A 127 -2.11 9.33 9.97
C ILE A 127 -2.69 8.66 8.72
N PHE A 128 -1.84 8.07 7.87
CA PHE A 128 -2.28 7.37 6.67
C PHE A 128 -3.21 6.19 6.98
N ILE A 129 -2.90 5.40 8.00
CA ILE A 129 -3.74 4.28 8.45
C ILE A 129 -5.10 4.78 8.96
N VAL A 130 -5.12 5.84 9.78
CA VAL A 130 -6.37 6.43 10.30
C VAL A 130 -7.23 6.97 9.17
N VAL A 131 -6.65 7.70 8.22
CA VAL A 131 -7.37 8.19 7.04
C VAL A 131 -7.88 7.02 6.20
N THR A 132 -7.08 5.97 6.02
CA THR A 132 -7.50 4.75 5.29
C THR A 132 -8.69 4.10 5.97
N PHE A 133 -8.67 3.96 7.29
CA PHE A 133 -9.80 3.40 8.04
C PHE A 133 -11.06 4.25 7.83
N ILE A 134 -11.00 5.56 8.10
CA ILE A 134 -12.15 6.47 7.98
C ILE A 134 -12.74 6.51 6.56
N VAL A 135 -11.90 6.49 5.53
CA VAL A 135 -12.35 6.60 4.13
C VAL A 135 -12.98 5.30 3.62
N PHE A 136 -12.51 4.16 4.14
CA PHE A 136 -12.93 2.85 3.63
C PHE A 136 -13.92 2.09 4.53
N ASP A 137 -14.17 2.53 5.76
CA ASP A 137 -15.18 1.96 6.67
C ASP A 137 -16.64 1.99 6.15
#